data_AF-A0A929P1P9-F1
#
_entry.id   AF-A0A929P1P9-F1
#
_cell.length_a   1.000
_cell.length_b   1.000
_cell.length_c   1.000
_cell.angle_alpha   90.00
_cell.angle_beta   90.00
_cell.angle_gamma   90.00
#
_symmetry.space_group_name_H-M   'P 1'
#
loop_
_entity.id
_entity.type
_entity.pdbx_description
1 polymer ?
#
loop_
_entity_poly.entity_id
_entity_poly.type
_entity_poly.pdbx_seq_one_letter_code
_entity_poly.pdbx_strand_id
1 'polypeptide(L)'
;MSNVPRKPTSKEAVSNRYYRQASFLISAGNAKQFPPEGSEVAFAGRSNAGKSSAINTLCDNKGLARTSKTPGRTRLVNFFELDEQRRI
;
A
#
# COMPACT_ATOMS: atom_id res chain seq x y z
N MET A 1 -2.25 41.29 2.28
CA MET A 1 -1.14 40.45 1.77
C MET A 1 -1.67 39.03 1.62
N SER A 2 -2.22 38.70 0.44
CA SER A 2 -2.77 37.38 0.15
C SER A 2 -1.63 36.40 -0.11
N ASN A 3 -1.52 35.37 0.74
CA ASN A 3 -0.52 34.32 0.58
C ASN A 3 -0.98 33.40 -0.58
N VAL A 4 -0.51 33.69 -1.79
CA VAL A 4 -0.76 32.85 -2.96
C VAL A 4 -0.06 31.50 -2.73
N PRO A 5 -0.77 30.36 -2.78
CA PRO A 5 -0.12 29.06 -2.63
C PRO A 5 0.89 28.87 -3.77
N ARG A 6 2.17 28.72 -3.42
CA ARG A 6 3.25 28.50 -4.40
C ARG A 6 2.99 27.16 -5.09
N LYS A 7 3.08 27.13 -6.43
CA LYS A 7 3.12 25.87 -7.17
C LYS A 7 4.32 25.04 -6.68
N PRO A 8 4.13 23.77 -6.29
CA PRO A 8 5.22 22.93 -5.82
C PRO A 8 6.25 22.73 -6.93
N THR A 9 7.52 22.74 -6.56
CA THR A 9 8.63 22.48 -7.49
C THR A 9 8.64 21.02 -7.95
N SER A 10 9.24 20.72 -9.10
CA SER A 10 9.33 19.35 -9.65
C SER A 10 10.00 18.34 -8.70
N LYS A 11 10.84 18.80 -7.76
CA LYS A 11 11.41 17.98 -6.69
C LYS A 11 10.46 17.75 -5.50
N GLU A 12 9.61 18.71 -5.16
CA GLU A 12 8.58 18.56 -4.12
C GLU A 12 7.37 17.73 -4.61
N ALA A 13 7.11 17.75 -5.92
CA ALA A 13 6.07 16.98 -6.58
C ALA A 13 6.30 15.46 -6.55
N VAL A 14 7.49 14.99 -6.17
CA VAL A 14 7.84 13.56 -6.07
C VAL A 14 8.29 13.19 -4.64
N SER A 15 7.95 13.99 -3.63
CA SER A 15 7.90 13.44 -2.28
C SER A 15 6.68 12.53 -2.24
N ASN A 16 6.88 11.21 -2.30
CA ASN A 16 5.82 10.21 -2.35
C ASN A 16 5.08 10.07 -1.00
N ARG A 17 4.76 11.21 -0.37
CA ARG A 17 4.14 11.35 0.96
C ARG A 17 2.88 10.50 1.07
N TYR A 18 2.10 10.44 0.00
CA TYR A 18 0.85 9.68 -0.06
C TYR A 18 1.02 8.17 0.16
N TYR A 19 2.14 7.56 -0.26
CA TYR A 19 2.37 6.13 -0.04
C TYR A 19 3.24 5.84 1.19
N ARG A 20 4.01 6.83 1.66
CA ARG A 20 4.85 6.69 2.86
C ARG A 20 4.05 6.51 4.15
N GLN A 21 2.80 6.96 4.16
CA GLN A 21 1.86 6.77 5.28
C GLN A 21 1.19 5.38 5.29
N ALA A 22 1.50 4.51 4.33
CA ALA A 22 0.87 3.20 4.24
C ALA A 22 1.09 2.36 5.50
N SER A 23 0.01 1.82 6.07
CA SER A 23 0.01 0.90 7.20
C SER A 23 -0.69 -0.41 6.86
N PHE A 24 -0.31 -1.49 7.54
CA PHE A 24 -1.03 -2.76 7.42
C PHE A 24 -2.43 -2.61 8.03
N LEU A 25 -3.47 -2.96 7.27
CA LEU A 25 -4.85 -2.93 7.72
C LEU A 25 -5.33 -4.33 8.14
N ILE A 26 -5.39 -5.28 7.19
CA ILE A 26 -5.90 -6.62 7.44
C ILE A 26 -5.36 -7.64 6.43
N SER A 27 -5.28 -8.91 6.86
CA SER A 27 -5.15 -10.07 5.99
C SER A 27 -6.46 -10.82 5.92
N ALA A 28 -7.10 -10.82 4.75
CA ALA A 28 -8.37 -11.49 4.53
C ALA A 28 -8.18 -12.86 3.86
N GLY A 29 -8.82 -13.90 4.38
CA GLY A 29 -8.87 -15.23 3.78
C GLY A 29 -10.08 -15.44 2.86
N ASN A 30 -11.09 -14.58 2.93
CA ASN A 30 -12.26 -14.59 2.06
C ASN A 30 -12.88 -13.18 1.96
N ALA A 31 -13.75 -12.97 0.97
CA ALA A 31 -14.34 -11.67 0.64
C ALA A 31 -15.19 -11.06 1.78
N LYS A 32 -15.74 -11.87 2.70
CA LYS A 32 -16.52 -11.36 3.84
C LYS A 32 -15.66 -10.60 4.86
N GLN A 33 -14.34 -10.80 4.80
CA GLN A 33 -13.37 -10.13 5.67
C GLN A 33 -12.75 -8.90 5.01
N PHE A 34 -13.20 -8.53 3.80
CA PHE A 34 -12.66 -7.36 3.11
C PHE A 34 -13.10 -6.08 3.85
N PRO A 35 -12.23 -5.07 3.89
CA PRO A 35 -12.60 -3.78 4.45
C PRO A 35 -13.76 -3.14 3.66
N PRO A 36 -14.48 -2.19 4.27
CA PRO A 36 -15.57 -1.46 3.61
C PRO A 36 -15.10 -0.69 2.35
N GLU A 37 -16.06 -0.26 1.54
CA GLU A 37 -15.85 0.38 0.22
C GLU A 37 -14.76 1.48 0.19
N GLY A 38 -14.11 1.62 -0.96
CA GLY A 38 -13.02 2.58 -1.17
C GLY A 38 -12.30 2.33 -2.50
N SER A 39 -11.31 3.16 -2.81
CA SER A 39 -10.45 2.96 -3.99
C SER A 39 -9.25 2.10 -3.64
N GLU A 40 -9.04 1.04 -4.41
CA GLU A 40 -7.98 0.05 -4.15
C GLU A 40 -7.15 -0.23 -5.40
N VAL A 41 -5.85 -0.44 -5.22
CA VAL A 41 -4.95 -0.91 -6.28
C VAL A 41 -4.40 -2.28 -5.91
N ALA A 42 -4.79 -3.31 -6.64
CA ALA A 42 -4.36 -4.68 -6.36
C ALA A 42 -2.99 -5.01 -6.99
N PHE A 43 -2.08 -5.58 -6.20
CA PHE A 43 -0.81 -6.12 -6.67
C PHE A 43 -0.92 -7.63 -6.91
N ALA A 44 -0.88 -8.06 -8.18
CA ALA A 44 -0.97 -9.46 -8.58
C ALA A 44 0.32 -9.95 -9.27
N GLY A 45 0.68 -11.22 -9.08
CA GLY A 45 1.88 -11.81 -9.67
C GLY A 45 2.30 -13.13 -9.03
N ARG A 46 3.14 -13.91 -9.73
CA ARG A 46 3.53 -15.28 -9.35
C ARG A 46 4.35 -15.36 -8.05
N SER A 47 5.22 -14.38 -7.79
CA SER A 47 6.13 -14.39 -6.63
C SER A 47 5.63 -13.45 -5.53
N ASN A 48 5.54 -13.94 -4.28
CA ASN A 48 5.24 -13.08 -3.13
C ASN A 48 6.39 -12.12 -2.83
N ALA A 49 7.64 -12.57 -2.97
CA ALA A 49 8.81 -11.73 -2.77
C ALA A 49 8.83 -10.52 -3.72
N GLY A 50 8.48 -10.72 -5.00
CA GLY A 50 8.40 -9.62 -5.98
C GLY A 50 7.32 -8.60 -5.65
N LYS A 51 6.11 -9.06 -5.31
CA LYS A 51 5.00 -8.19 -4.90
C LYS A 51 5.35 -7.38 -3.65
N SER A 52 5.84 -8.06 -2.61
CA SER A 52 6.24 -7.39 -1.36
C SER A 52 7.37 -6.39 -1.59
N SER A 53 8.34 -6.72 -2.45
CA SER A 53 9.41 -5.79 -2.83
C SER A 53 8.85 -4.54 -3.49
N ALA A 54 7.93 -4.68 -4.44
CA ALA A 54 7.30 -3.54 -5.11
C ALA A 54 6.52 -2.64 -4.14
N ILE A 55 5.72 -3.23 -3.24
CA ILE A 55 4.98 -2.49 -2.21
C ILE A 55 5.93 -1.73 -1.29
N ASN A 56 6.98 -2.40 -0.80
CA ASN A 56 7.96 -1.80 0.11
C ASN A 56 8.74 -0.65 -0.56
N THR A 57 9.09 -0.79 -1.84
CA THR A 57 9.74 0.28 -2.61
C THR A 57 8.80 1.45 -2.86
N LEU A 58 7.54 1.20 -3.23
CA LEU A 58 6.54 2.25 -3.46
C LEU A 58 6.28 3.08 -2.20
N CYS A 59 6.21 2.42 -1.05
CA CYS A 59 5.90 3.04 0.24
C CYS A 59 7.14 3.58 0.98
N ASP A 60 8.35 3.41 0.44
CA ASP A 60 9.61 3.72 1.12
C ASP A 60 9.70 3.07 2.53
N ASN A 61 9.16 1.85 2.66
CA ASN A 61 9.09 1.10 3.93
C ASN A 61 9.47 -0.37 3.71
N LYS A 62 10.68 -0.75 4.12
CA LYS A 62 11.23 -2.11 3.93
C LYS A 62 10.48 -3.21 4.70
N GLY A 63 9.69 -2.86 5.70
CA GLY A 63 9.04 -3.80 6.62
C GLY A 63 7.53 -3.94 6.47
N LEU A 64 6.92 -3.18 5.56
CA LEU A 64 5.47 -3.08 5.40
C LEU A 64 4.85 -4.41 4.91
N ALA A 65 5.22 -4.82 3.69
CA ALA A 65 4.79 -6.08 3.11
C ALA A 65 5.80 -7.18 3.40
N ARG A 66 5.36 -8.20 4.13
CA ARG A 66 6.19 -9.35 4.51
C ARG A 66 5.88 -10.57 3.64
N THR A 67 6.94 -11.21 3.15
CA THR A 67 6.81 -12.49 2.46
C THR A 67 6.66 -13.61 3.50
N SER A 68 5.52 -14.29 3.51
CA SER A 68 5.36 -15.55 4.25
C SER A 68 6.37 -16.58 3.73
N LYS A 69 7.19 -17.13 4.64
CA LYS A 69 8.19 -18.17 4.34
C LYS A 69 7.60 -19.58 4.32
N THR A 70 6.40 -19.77 4.86
CA THR A 70 5.79 -21.10 5.03
C THR A 70 4.93 -21.44 3.82
N PRO A 71 5.30 -22.46 3.02
CA PRO A 71 4.49 -22.87 1.87
C PRO A 71 3.17 -23.53 2.32
N GLY A 72 2.07 -23.21 1.61
CA GLY A 72 1.05 -24.21 1.32
C GLY A 72 -0.13 -24.41 2.28
N ARG A 73 -0.75 -23.38 2.88
CA ARG A 73 -2.07 -23.65 3.53
C ARG A 73 -3.17 -22.59 3.40
N THR A 74 -2.85 -21.30 3.25
CA THR A 74 -3.88 -20.28 2.98
C THR A 74 -3.28 -19.13 2.15
N ARG A 75 -3.93 -18.74 1.05
CA ARG A 75 -3.63 -17.49 0.33
C ARG A 75 -4.46 -16.39 0.96
N LEU A 76 -3.80 -15.45 1.65
CA LEU A 76 -4.44 -14.27 2.20
C LEU A 76 -4.27 -13.10 1.22
N VAL A 77 -5.29 -12.26 1.14
CA VAL A 77 -5.20 -10.93 0.52
C VAL A 77 -4.83 -9.94 1.62
N ASN A 78 -3.71 -9.24 1.46
CA ASN A 78 -3.27 -8.24 2.42
C ASN A 78 -3.70 -6.87 1.91
N PHE A 79 -4.33 -6.09 2.78
CA PHE A 79 -4.72 -4.71 2.52
C PHE A 79 -3.81 -3.77 3.31
N PHE A 80 -3.34 -2.72 2.64
CA PHE A 80 -2.59 -1.65 3.28
C PHE A 80 -3.36 -0.33 3.09
N GLU A 81 -3.68 0.35 4.19
CA GLU A 81 -4.40 1.62 4.13
C GLU A 81 -3.44 2.78 3.87
N LEU A 82 -3.87 3.71 3.02
CA LEU A 82 -3.24 5.01 2.87
C LEU A 82 -3.99 6.07 3.66
N ASP A 83 -5.33 5.98 3.69
CA ASP A 83 -6.24 6.78 4.49
C ASP A 83 -7.62 6.08 4.57
N GLU A 84 -8.62 6.79 5.08
CA GLU A 84 -10.00 6.30 5.25
C GLU A 84 -10.65 5.75 3.98
N GLN A 85 -10.22 6.19 2.78
CA GLN A 85 -10.88 5.86 1.52
C GLN A 85 -9.98 5.15 0.50
N ARG A 86 -8.65 5.10 0.72
CA ARG A 86 -7.67 4.62 -0.25
C ARG A 86 -6.79 3.51 0.31
N ARG A 87 -6.60 2.46 -0.47
CA ARG A 87 -5.79 1.28 -0.12
C ARG A 87 -4.94 0.79 -1.30
N ILE A 88 -3.91 0.01 -0.97
CA ILE A 88 -3.03 -0.73 -1.89
C ILE A 88 -2.83 -2.17 -1.42
#